data_AF-A0A317GG99-F1
#
_entry.id   AF-A0A317GG99-F1
#
_cell.length_a   1.000
_cell.length_b   1.000
_cell.length_c   1.000
_cell.angle_alpha   90.00
_cell.angle_beta   90.00
_cell.angle_gamma   90.00
#
_symmetry.space_group_name_H-M   'P 1'
#
loop_
_entity.id
_entity.type
_entity.pdbx_description
1 polymer ?
#
loop_
_entity_poly.entity_id
_entity_poly.type
_entity_poly.pdbx_seq_one_letter_code
_entity_poly.pdbx_strand_id
1 'polypeptide(L)'
;MLIIDNNSNDGTFSYIKNYLNLERISYINTNKNLGGAGGFQYGIKIALEKKYDYLWLMDDDSIPLKDSLLKLIDFAEKNPNYGFLCSRVIWKDGSLCKMNIPRTGLTTLLNTSDVDNKVPVLMGTFVSFFVSKKSY
;
A
#
# COMPACT_ATOMS: atom_id res chain seq x y z
N MET A 1 -2.30 -3.44 -11.18
CA MET A 1 -1.26 -3.66 -10.15
C MET A 1 0.10 -3.40 -10.78
N LEU A 2 0.89 -2.54 -10.16
CA LEU A 2 2.27 -2.27 -10.57
C LEU A 2 3.21 -2.93 -9.57
N ILE A 3 4.06 -3.84 -10.03
CA ILE A 3 5.08 -4.50 -9.24
C ILE A 3 6.42 -3.86 -9.57
N ILE A 4 7.10 -3.34 -8.55
CA ILE A 4 8.45 -2.81 -8.65
C ILE A 4 9.39 -3.80 -7.98
N ASP A 5 10.17 -4.50 -8.78
CA ASP A 5 11.23 -5.38 -8.32
C ASP A 5 12.52 -4.57 -8.15
N ASN A 6 13.01 -4.50 -6.92
CA ASN A 6 14.16 -3.71 -6.54
C ASN A 6 15.49 -4.47 -6.72
N ASN A 7 15.65 -5.14 -7.86
CA ASN A 7 16.81 -5.95 -8.24
C ASN A 7 16.95 -7.28 -7.47
N SER A 8 15.86 -8.03 -7.37
CA SER A 8 15.85 -9.40 -6.86
C SER A 8 16.68 -10.35 -7.73
N ASN A 9 17.36 -11.30 -7.08
CA ASN A 9 18.24 -12.30 -7.70
C ASN A 9 17.84 -13.75 -7.36
N ASP A 10 16.65 -13.95 -6.80
CA ASP A 10 16.15 -15.19 -6.21
C ASP A 10 15.12 -15.93 -7.08
N GLY A 11 14.98 -15.51 -8.35
CA GLY A 11 13.99 -16.08 -9.26
C GLY A 11 12.62 -15.39 -9.23
N THR A 12 12.48 -14.25 -8.54
CA THR A 12 11.27 -13.41 -8.53
C THR A 12 10.68 -13.18 -9.94
N PHE A 13 11.51 -12.84 -10.92
CA PHE A 13 11.04 -12.64 -12.30
C PHE A 13 10.43 -13.91 -12.91
N SER A 14 11.08 -15.06 -12.72
CA SER A 14 10.60 -16.35 -13.23
C SER A 14 9.24 -16.72 -12.64
N TYR A 15 9.02 -16.41 -11.35
CA TYR A 15 7.74 -16.60 -10.70
C TYR A 15 6.65 -15.69 -11.28
N ILE A 16 6.95 -14.40 -11.41
CA ILE A 16 5.98 -13.39 -11.86
C ILE A 16 5.63 -13.55 -13.34
N LYS A 17 6.56 -14.04 -14.18
CA LYS A 17 6.40 -14.17 -15.63
C LYS A 17 5.09 -14.87 -16.03
N ASN A 18 4.67 -15.88 -15.27
CA ASN A 18 3.44 -16.63 -15.55
C ASN A 18 2.15 -15.84 -15.30
N TYR A 19 2.23 -14.71 -14.61
CA TYR A 19 1.10 -13.82 -14.30
C TYR A 19 1.08 -12.56 -15.17
N LEU A 20 2.12 -12.31 -15.97
CA LEU A 20 2.21 -11.12 -16.84
C LEU A 20 1.25 -11.16 -18.04
N ASN A 21 0.68 -12.33 -18.35
CA ASN A 21 -0.43 -12.48 -19.29
C ASN A 21 -1.75 -11.90 -18.76
N LEU A 22 -1.86 -11.64 -17.45
CA LEU A 22 -2.99 -10.93 -16.88
C LEU A 22 -2.82 -9.44 -17.20
N GLU A 23 -3.73 -8.86 -18.00
CA GLU A 23 -3.73 -7.43 -18.40
C GLU A 23 -3.66 -6.45 -17.21
N ARG A 24 -3.92 -6.94 -15.99
CA ARG A 24 -3.96 -6.15 -14.76
C ARG A 24 -2.62 -6.10 -14.03
N ILE A 25 -1.57 -6.78 -14.48
CA ILE A 25 -0.25 -6.81 -13.82
C ILE A 25 0.81 -6.19 -14.73
N SER A 26 1.50 -5.17 -14.22
CA SER A 26 2.66 -4.57 -14.85
C SER A 26 3.86 -4.78 -13.94
N TYR A 27 4.94 -5.35 -14.46
CA TYR A 27 6.16 -5.63 -13.69
C TYR A 27 7.32 -4.80 -14.24
N ILE A 28 8.11 -4.21 -13.35
CA ILE A 28 9.32 -3.45 -13.70
C ILE A 28 10.43 -3.79 -12.70
N ASN A 29 11.58 -4.22 -13.22
CA ASN A 29 12.80 -4.38 -12.44
C ASN A 29 13.65 -3.10 -12.53
N THR A 30 14.11 -2.58 -11.39
CA THR A 30 14.94 -1.36 -11.32
C THR A 30 16.39 -1.60 -11.79
N ASN A 31 16.81 -2.85 -11.92
CA ASN A 31 18.17 -3.32 -12.24
C ASN A 31 19.26 -2.87 -11.25
N LYS A 32 18.86 -2.22 -10.14
CA LYS A 32 19.72 -1.79 -9.04
C LYS A 32 18.92 -1.79 -7.75
N ASN A 33 19.54 -2.17 -6.63
CA ASN A 33 18.91 -2.03 -5.32
C ASN A 33 18.89 -0.54 -4.92
N LEU A 34 17.72 0.09 -4.97
CA LEU A 34 17.49 1.49 -4.61
C LEU A 34 17.09 1.68 -3.13
N GLY A 35 17.09 0.60 -2.34
CA GLY A 35 16.42 0.55 -1.03
C GLY A 35 14.89 0.65 -1.12
N GLY A 36 14.20 0.39 0.00
CA GLY A 36 12.73 0.38 0.02
C GLY A 36 12.10 1.71 -0.40
N ALA A 37 12.60 2.83 0.14
CA ALA A 37 12.13 4.16 -0.23
C ALA A 37 12.34 4.49 -1.71
N GLY A 38 13.48 4.07 -2.29
CA GLY A 38 13.77 4.26 -3.70
C GLY A 38 12.85 3.44 -4.61
N GLY A 39 12.56 2.19 -4.24
CA GLY A 39 11.59 1.35 -4.95
C GLY A 39 10.18 1.97 -4.97
N PHE A 40 9.69 2.43 -3.81
CA PHE A 40 8.41 3.13 -3.73
C PHE A 40 8.39 4.42 -4.56
N GLN A 41 9.42 5.26 -4.44
CA GLN A 41 9.53 6.50 -5.21
C GLN A 41 9.48 6.23 -6.72
N TYR A 42 10.21 5.22 -7.18
CA TYR A 42 10.23 4.82 -8.59
C TYR A 42 8.84 4.35 -9.06
N GLY A 43 8.18 3.50 -8.28
CA GLY A 43 6.81 3.04 -8.56
C GLY A 43 5.78 4.16 -8.60
N ILE A 44 5.81 5.07 -7.63
CA ILE A 44 4.92 6.24 -7.58
C ILE A 44 5.13 7.11 -8.82
N LYS A 45 6.38 7.37 -9.24
CA LYS A 45 6.66 8.14 -10.46
C LYS A 45 6.01 7.52 -11.69
N ILE A 46 6.20 6.22 -11.91
CA ILE A 46 5.59 5.50 -13.03
C ILE A 46 4.06 5.53 -12.95
N ALA A 47 3.52 5.38 -11.74
CA ALA A 47 2.08 5.38 -11.54
C ALA A 47 1.45 6.74 -11.90
N LEU A 48 2.14 7.84 -11.58
CA LEU A 48 1.75 9.20 -11.98
C LEU A 48 1.86 9.41 -13.50
N GLU A 49 2.92 8.92 -14.14
CA GLU A 49 3.11 8.96 -15.60
C GLU A 49 2.01 8.19 -16.34
N LYS A 50 1.61 7.04 -15.80
CA LYS A 50 0.49 6.21 -16.30
C LYS A 50 -0.89 6.77 -15.95
N LYS A 51 -0.96 7.90 -15.24
CA LYS A 51 -2.20 8.59 -14.85
C LYS A 51 -3.17 7.73 -14.03
N TYR A 52 -2.67 6.89 -13.12
CA TYR A 52 -3.57 6.22 -12.16
C TYR A 52 -4.24 7.25 -11.23
N ASP A 53 -5.51 6.99 -10.89
CA ASP A 53 -6.30 7.87 -10.01
C ASP A 53 -5.97 7.67 -8.52
N TYR A 54 -5.64 6.44 -8.14
CA TYR A 54 -5.35 6.04 -6.78
C TYR A 54 -4.03 5.27 -6.72
N LEU A 55 -3.31 5.46 -5.62
CA LEU A 55 -2.15 4.67 -5.26
C LEU A 55 -2.47 3.92 -3.98
N TRP A 56 -2.27 2.60 -4.01
CA TRP A 56 -2.33 1.76 -2.83
C TRP A 56 -1.02 1.01 -2.70
N LEU A 57 -0.22 1.40 -1.72
CA LEU A 57 1.14 0.93 -1.52
C LEU A 57 1.15 -0.18 -0.46
N MET A 58 2.01 -1.17 -0.67
CA MET A 58 2.28 -2.26 0.26
C MET A 58 3.59 -2.94 -0.10
N ASP A 59 4.19 -3.63 0.87
CA ASP A 59 5.33 -4.52 0.67
C ASP A 59 4.88 -5.86 0.03
N ASP A 60 5.82 -6.67 -0.44
CA ASP A 60 5.57 -7.96 -1.12
C ASP A 60 5.15 -9.09 -0.17
N ASP A 61 5.41 -8.95 1.12
CA ASP A 61 4.99 -9.88 2.18
C ASP A 61 3.59 -9.59 2.75
N SER A 62 2.93 -8.55 2.23
CA SER A 62 1.62 -8.10 2.68
C SER A 62 0.50 -8.75 1.86
N ILE A 63 -0.44 -9.40 2.54
CA ILE A 63 -1.58 -10.08 1.90
C ILE A 63 -2.88 -9.34 2.27
N PRO A 64 -3.49 -8.58 1.35
CA PRO A 64 -4.74 -7.91 1.63
C PRO A 64 -5.91 -8.90 1.76
N LEU A 65 -6.88 -8.57 2.61
CA LEU A 65 -8.17 -9.27 2.61
C LEU A 65 -8.95 -8.91 1.34
N LYS A 66 -9.84 -9.81 0.92
CA LYS A 66 -10.57 -9.73 -0.36
C LYS A 66 -11.29 -8.39 -0.58
N ASP A 67 -11.73 -7.75 0.50
CA ASP A 67 -12.51 -6.50 0.49
C ASP A 67 -11.71 -5.27 0.94
N SER A 68 -10.41 -5.40 1.25
CA SER A 68 -9.59 -4.30 1.77
C SER A 68 -9.57 -3.09 0.83
N LEU A 69 -9.28 -3.31 -0.46
CA LEU A 69 -9.23 -2.22 -1.44
C LEU A 69 -10.60 -1.57 -1.64
N LEU A 70 -11.65 -2.40 -1.73
CA LEU A 70 -13.02 -1.93 -1.95
C LEU A 70 -13.44 -0.99 -0.81
N LYS A 71 -13.18 -1.37 0.44
CA LYS A 71 -13.48 -0.53 1.62
C LYS A 71 -12.75 0.81 1.59
N LEU A 72 -11.50 0.85 1.13
CA LEU A 72 -10.72 2.09 0.99
C LEU A 72 -11.31 3.00 -0.09
N ILE A 73 -11.63 2.44 -1.26
CA ILE A 73 -12.25 3.17 -2.37
C ILE A 73 -13.62 3.71 -1.95
N ASP A 74 -14.49 2.87 -1.35
CA ASP A 74 -15.82 3.26 -0.89
C ASP A 74 -15.75 4.45 0.10
N PHE A 75 -14.74 4.48 0.96
CA PHE A 75 -14.54 5.60 1.87
C PHE A 75 -14.07 6.85 1.13
N ALA A 76 -13.08 6.73 0.25
CA ALA A 76 -12.50 7.82 -0.52
C ALA A 76 -13.52 8.51 -1.44
N GLU A 77 -14.41 7.74 -2.08
CA GLU A 77 -15.47 8.28 -2.94
C GLU A 77 -16.52 9.05 -2.14
N LYS A 78 -16.88 8.57 -0.94
CA LYS A 78 -17.85 9.23 -0.06
C LYS A 78 -17.27 10.43 0.68
N ASN A 79 -15.95 10.47 0.84
CA ASN A 79 -15.24 11.49 1.62
C ASN A 79 -14.06 12.00 0.80
N PRO A 80 -14.27 12.91 -0.17
CA PRO A 80 -13.20 13.35 -1.07
C PRO A 80 -12.11 14.18 -0.37
N ASN A 81 -12.37 14.68 0.85
CA ASN A 81 -11.43 15.51 1.61
C ASN A 81 -10.67 14.67 2.64
N TYR A 82 -9.58 14.03 2.21
CA TYR A 82 -8.67 13.26 3.07
C TYR A 82 -7.22 13.40 2.58
N GLY A 83 -6.26 13.29 3.52
CA GLY A 83 -4.84 13.27 3.20
C GLY A 83 -4.38 11.89 2.69
N PHE A 84 -4.62 10.86 3.49
CA PHE A 84 -4.37 9.46 3.14
C PHE A 84 -5.33 8.55 3.91
N LEU A 85 -5.46 7.30 3.47
CA LEU A 85 -6.13 6.23 4.19
C LEU A 85 -5.12 5.10 4.43
N CYS A 86 -5.32 4.32 5.48
CA CYS A 86 -4.59 3.09 5.69
C CYS A 86 -5.50 2.01 6.27
N SER A 87 -5.15 0.75 6.01
CA SER A 87 -5.87 -0.38 6.59
C SER A 87 -5.28 -0.77 7.93
N ARG A 88 -6.10 -1.44 8.75
CA ARG A 88 -5.61 -2.21 9.89
C ARG A 88 -4.77 -3.39 9.38
N VAL A 89 -3.56 -3.52 9.91
CA VAL A 89 -2.65 -4.62 9.59
C VAL A 89 -2.70 -5.66 10.70
N ILE A 90 -2.98 -6.91 10.31
CA ILE A 90 -3.10 -8.06 11.20
C ILE A 90 -2.13 -9.16 10.77
N TRP A 91 -1.63 -9.92 11.73
CA TRP A 91 -0.93 -11.16 11.49
C TRP A 91 -1.90 -12.27 11.08
N LYS A 92 -1.36 -13.39 10.58
CA LYS A 92 -2.15 -14.56 10.14
C LYS A 92 -2.98 -15.20 11.27
N ASP A 93 -2.56 -15.03 12.52
CA ASP A 93 -3.29 -15.47 13.72
C ASP A 93 -4.41 -14.49 14.14
N GLY A 94 -4.60 -13.39 13.38
CA GLY A 94 -5.58 -12.35 13.66
C GLY A 94 -5.12 -11.29 14.67
N SER A 95 -3.94 -11.46 15.29
CA SER A 95 -3.38 -10.47 16.20
C SER A 95 -2.89 -9.23 15.46
N LEU A 96 -2.83 -8.09 16.17
CA LEU A 96 -2.43 -6.83 15.56
C LEU A 96 -0.94 -6.78 15.27
N CYS A 97 -0.58 -6.29 14.08
CA CYS A 97 0.80 -6.02 13.75
C CYS A 97 1.25 -4.71 14.42
N LYS A 98 1.88 -4.82 15.60
CA LYS A 98 2.24 -3.66 16.45
C LYS A 98 3.08 -2.59 15.73
N MET A 99 3.97 -3.02 14.83
CA MET A 99 4.83 -2.14 14.04
C MET A 99 4.07 -1.30 12.99
N ASN A 100 2.87 -1.72 12.59
CA ASN A 100 2.05 -1.03 11.61
C ASN A 100 0.84 -0.30 12.22
N ILE A 101 0.76 -0.20 13.55
CA ILE A 101 -0.31 0.57 14.20
C ILE A 101 -0.14 2.05 13.84
N PRO A 102 -1.14 2.69 13.21
CA PRO A 102 -1.10 4.12 12.90
C PRO A 102 -0.98 4.98 14.16
N ARG A 103 -0.59 6.24 13.99
CA ARG A 103 -0.49 7.21 15.08
C ARG A 103 -1.56 8.27 14.97
N THR A 104 -2.19 8.61 16.09
CA THR A 104 -3.16 9.72 16.21
C THR A 104 -2.50 11.02 16.66
N GLY A 105 -1.26 10.95 17.16
CA GLY A 105 -0.41 12.10 17.48
C GLY A 105 1.06 11.80 17.19
N LEU A 106 1.97 12.72 17.49
CA LEU A 106 3.40 12.54 17.20
C LEU A 106 4.00 11.29 17.87
N THR A 107 3.55 10.98 19.09
CA THR A 107 4.03 9.83 19.87
C THR A 107 2.92 8.83 20.21
N THR A 108 1.66 9.19 20.00
CA THR A 108 0.49 8.40 20.39
C THR A 108 0.10 7.40 19.31
N LEU A 109 0.17 6.11 19.62
CA LEU A 109 -0.40 5.04 18.79
C LEU A 109 -1.93 5.06 18.86
N LEU A 110 -2.57 4.69 17.76
CA LEU A 110 -4.01 4.48 17.70
C LEU A 110 -4.44 3.44 18.74
N ASN A 111 -5.52 3.73 19.46
CA ASN A 111 -6.08 2.78 20.40
C ASN A 111 -6.70 1.60 19.64
N THR A 112 -6.26 0.40 19.98
CA THR A 112 -6.61 -0.84 19.28
C THR A 112 -8.02 -1.33 19.56
N SER A 113 -8.74 -0.73 20.52
CA SER A 113 -10.16 -0.99 20.76
C SER A 113 -11.08 -0.34 19.73
N ASP A 114 -10.59 0.61 18.94
CA ASP A 114 -11.40 1.36 17.95
C ASP A 114 -11.48 0.64 16.59
N VAL A 115 -11.67 -0.68 16.64
CA VAL A 115 -11.42 -1.61 15.52
C VAL A 115 -12.40 -1.51 14.34
N ASP A 116 -13.59 -0.97 14.58
CA ASP A 116 -14.67 -0.83 13.56
C ASP A 116 -14.95 0.63 13.18
N ASN A 117 -14.21 1.57 13.76
CA ASN A 117 -14.43 2.99 13.54
C ASN A 117 -13.46 3.53 12.49
N LYS A 118 -13.96 4.48 11.69
CA LYS A 118 -13.11 5.33 10.86
C LYS A 118 -12.47 6.36 11.78
N VAL A 119 -11.21 6.14 12.16
CA VAL A 119 -10.49 7.00 13.10
C VAL A 119 -9.53 7.92 12.33
N PRO A 120 -9.55 9.23 12.57
CA PRO A 120 -8.54 10.14 12.04
C PRO A 120 -7.14 9.76 12.55
N VAL A 121 -6.18 9.68 11.63
CA VAL A 121 -4.77 9.37 11.94
C VAL A 121 -3.87 10.44 11.36
N LEU A 122 -2.75 10.69 12.05
CA LEU A 122 -1.74 11.65 11.62
C LEU A 122 -0.61 10.98 10.84
N MET A 123 -0.26 9.74 11.20
CA MET A 123 0.84 9.00 10.58
C MET A 123 0.47 7.54 10.41
N GLY A 124 0.94 6.93 9.32
CA GLY A 124 0.80 5.51 9.04
C GLY A 124 2.07 4.93 8.42
N THR A 125 2.17 3.61 8.39
CA THR A 125 3.22 2.93 7.64
C THR A 125 2.85 2.79 6.17
N PHE A 126 3.82 2.49 5.32
CA PHE A 126 3.59 2.25 3.89
C PHE A 126 2.81 0.96 3.60
N VAL A 127 2.66 0.06 4.58
CA VAL A 127 1.81 -1.13 4.47
C VAL A 127 0.34 -0.74 4.40
N SER A 128 -0.28 -0.96 3.23
CA SER A 128 -1.64 -0.53 2.89
C SER A 128 -1.85 0.99 2.95
N PHE A 129 -0.87 1.78 2.51
CA PHE A 129 -1.01 3.23 2.42
C PHE A 129 -1.76 3.62 1.13
N PHE A 130 -2.89 4.32 1.26
CA PHE A 130 -3.79 4.65 0.15
C PHE A 130 -3.95 6.16 -0.01
N VAL A 131 -3.73 6.67 -1.22
CA VAL A 131 -3.88 8.10 -1.55
C VAL A 131 -4.53 8.28 -2.90
N SER A 132 -5.28 9.37 -3.05
CA SER A 132 -5.79 9.83 -4.33
C SER A 132 -4.82 10.83 -4.94
N LYS A 133 -4.69 10.79 -6.27
CA LYS A 133 -3.97 11.83 -7.02
C LYS A 133 -4.59 13.22 -6.82
N LYS A 134 -5.91 13.32 -6.56
CA LYS A 134 -6.63 14.59 -6.39
C LYS A 134 -6.27 15.34 -5.09
N SER A 135 -5.51 14.70 -4.19
CA SER A 135 -5.07 15.31 -2.94
C SER A 135 -3.83 16.21 -3.09
N TYR A 136 -3.38 16.47 -4.33
CA TYR A 136 -2.32 17.41 -4.70
C TYR A 136 -2.82 18.48 -5.66
#